data_AF-A0A2D4LBQ2-F1
#
_entry.id   AF-A0A2D4LBQ2-F1
#
_cell.length_a   1.000
_cell.length_b   1.000
_cell.length_c   1.000
_cell.angle_alpha   90.00
_cell.angle_beta   90.00
_cell.angle_gamma   90.00
#
_symmetry.space_group_name_H-M   'P 1'
#
loop_
_entity.id
_entity.type
_entity.pdbx_description
1 polymer ?
#
loop_
_entity_poly.entity_id
_entity_poly.type
_entity_poly.pdbx_seq_one_letter_code
_entity_poly.pdbx_strand_id
1 'polypeptide(L)'
;TNMPVKEDWNVRITKLRKQVEEIFNMKFAQALGLSEAVKVPYPVFESNPDHLYVEGLPEGIPFRSPTWFGIPRLERIVRGSGKIKFIVKKPELVTSYLPPELACKVNTSVNVSVGSQSPSSSNSTQSPVSNSKVPEIEVTVDEGPANKVSTSDVRTNPQTNGSNTGFKPRGREFSFEAWNAKITDLKQKVENLFNEKCGEALGLTEPVKVPFALFESYPEDFYVEGLPEG
;
A
#
# COMPACT_ATOMS: atom_id res chain seq x y z
N THR A 1 -14.41 -10.51 27.00
CA THR A 1 -14.75 -10.84 25.58
C THR A 1 -14.33 -9.67 24.72
N ASN A 2 -13.08 -9.67 24.25
CA ASN A 2 -12.53 -8.63 23.38
C ASN A 2 -12.84 -8.96 21.92
N MET A 3 -13.24 -7.93 21.17
CA MET A 3 -14.14 -8.00 20.00
C MET A 3 -13.43 -8.35 18.67
N PRO A 4 -14.07 -9.10 17.74
CA PRO A 4 -13.51 -9.52 16.45
C PRO A 4 -13.06 -8.38 15.51
N VAL A 5 -13.53 -7.15 15.71
CA VAL A 5 -13.33 -6.01 14.79
C VAL A 5 -11.87 -5.56 14.67
N LYS A 6 -11.05 -5.75 15.71
CA LYS A 6 -9.65 -5.29 15.72
C LYS A 6 -8.73 -6.15 14.85
N GLU A 7 -9.00 -7.45 14.78
CA GLU A 7 -8.28 -8.37 13.90
C GLU A 7 -8.58 -7.99 12.44
N ASP A 8 -9.85 -7.74 12.13
CA ASP A 8 -10.29 -7.36 10.79
C ASP A 8 -9.61 -6.08 10.28
N TRP A 9 -9.44 -5.07 11.16
CA TRP A 9 -8.73 -3.84 10.80
C TRP A 9 -7.25 -4.10 10.51
N ASN A 10 -6.53 -4.79 11.40
CA ASN A 10 -5.10 -5.06 11.26
C ASN A 10 -4.80 -5.95 10.05
N VAL A 11 -5.66 -6.94 9.80
CA VAL A 11 -5.61 -7.78 8.60
C VAL A 11 -5.85 -6.93 7.35
N ARG A 12 -6.86 -6.05 7.36
CA ARG A 12 -7.19 -5.20 6.21
C ARG A 12 -6.10 -4.18 5.89
N ILE A 13 -5.55 -3.46 6.88
CA ILE A 13 -4.46 -2.50 6.63
C ILE A 13 -3.22 -3.21 6.11
N THR A 14 -2.87 -4.38 6.64
CA THR A 14 -1.71 -5.16 6.20
C THR A 14 -1.90 -5.62 4.75
N LYS A 15 -3.08 -6.14 4.42
CA LYS A 15 -3.43 -6.55 3.05
C LYS A 15 -3.34 -5.38 2.07
N LEU A 16 -3.91 -4.23 2.43
CA LEU A 16 -3.89 -3.04 1.57
C LEU A 16 -2.48 -2.48 1.38
N ARG A 17 -1.66 -2.43 2.44
CA ARG A 17 -0.27 -1.99 2.35
C ARG A 17 0.53 -2.89 1.41
N LYS A 18 0.39 -4.21 1.55
CA LYS A 18 1.02 -5.19 0.66
C LYS A 18 0.57 -5.02 -0.79
N GLN A 19 -0.74 -4.84 -1.00
CA GLN A 19 -1.30 -4.67 -2.35
C GLN A 19 -0.79 -3.38 -3.02
N VAL A 20 -0.73 -2.25 -2.29
CA VAL A 20 -0.17 -1.01 -2.82
C VAL A 20 1.34 -1.14 -3.08
N GLU A 21 2.08 -1.82 -2.20
CA GLU A 21 3.51 -2.13 -2.42
C GLU A 21 3.72 -2.92 -3.72
N GLU A 22 2.94 -3.98 -3.96
CA GLU A 22 3.01 -4.77 -5.18
C GLU A 22 2.68 -3.94 -6.43
N ILE A 23 1.66 -3.09 -6.38
CA ILE A 23 1.30 -2.16 -7.47
C ILE A 23 2.49 -1.23 -7.78
N PHE A 24 3.07 -0.60 -6.76
CA PHE A 24 4.18 0.32 -6.95
C PHE A 24 5.41 -0.40 -7.49
N ASN A 25 5.77 -1.57 -6.95
CA ASN A 25 6.91 -2.34 -7.41
C ASN A 25 6.75 -2.80 -8.86
N MET A 26 5.55 -3.23 -9.25
CA MET A 26 5.25 -3.63 -10.62
C MET A 26 5.31 -2.44 -11.59
N LYS A 27 4.71 -1.30 -11.23
CA LYS A 27 4.72 -0.10 -12.06
C LYS A 27 6.12 0.51 -12.20
N PHE A 28 6.93 0.41 -11.15
CA PHE A 28 8.33 0.82 -11.19
C PHE A 28 9.15 -0.10 -12.11
N ALA A 29 8.98 -1.43 -11.98
CA ALA A 29 9.60 -2.38 -12.89
C ALA A 29 9.24 -2.10 -14.35
N GLN A 30 7.96 -1.84 -14.65
CA GLN A 30 7.51 -1.46 -15.99
C GLN A 30 8.18 -0.19 -16.50
N ALA A 31 8.39 0.82 -15.66
CA ALA A 31 9.09 2.04 -16.04
C ALA A 31 10.57 1.80 -16.36
N LEU A 32 11.17 0.74 -15.81
CA LEU A 32 12.53 0.29 -16.08
C LEU A 32 12.62 -0.74 -17.22
N GLY A 33 11.49 -1.16 -17.81
CA GLY A 33 11.45 -2.22 -18.82
C GLY A 33 11.69 -3.63 -18.24
N LEU A 34 11.48 -3.82 -16.94
CA LEU A 34 11.61 -5.09 -16.24
C LEU A 34 10.25 -5.79 -16.11
N SER A 35 10.23 -7.11 -16.26
CA SER A 35 9.02 -7.94 -16.07
C SER A 35 8.84 -8.39 -14.62
N GLU A 36 9.89 -8.35 -13.82
CA GLU A 36 9.87 -8.75 -12.42
C GLU A 36 9.64 -7.53 -11.53
N ALA A 37 8.74 -7.64 -10.56
CA ALA A 37 8.45 -6.54 -9.64
C ALA A 37 9.70 -6.18 -8.82
N VAL A 38 10.08 -4.91 -8.82
CA VAL A 38 11.26 -4.44 -8.08
C VAL A 38 10.87 -3.47 -6.97
N LYS A 39 11.51 -3.60 -5.81
CA LYS A 39 11.28 -2.68 -4.69
C LYS A 39 11.60 -1.25 -5.09
N VAL A 40 10.67 -0.36 -4.79
CA VAL A 40 10.83 1.07 -5.07
C VAL A 40 11.73 1.75 -4.04
N PRO A 41 12.80 2.44 -4.46
CA PRO A 41 13.65 3.20 -3.55
C PRO A 41 13.04 4.59 -3.25
N TYR A 42 12.05 4.64 -2.34
CA TYR A 42 11.35 5.88 -1.98
C TYR A 42 12.27 7.08 -1.66
N PRO A 43 13.36 6.94 -0.88
CA PRO A 43 14.24 8.09 -0.57
C PRO A 43 14.89 8.72 -1.80
N VAL A 44 15.16 7.92 -2.83
CA VAL A 44 15.80 8.37 -4.07
C VAL A 44 14.83 9.21 -4.90
N PHE A 45 13.56 8.78 -4.95
CA PHE A 45 12.47 9.54 -5.58
C PHE A 45 12.22 10.86 -4.83
N GLU A 46 12.20 10.83 -3.50
CA GLU A 46 12.01 12.03 -2.68
C GLU A 46 13.14 13.05 -2.86
N SER A 47 14.38 12.57 -3.03
CA SER A 47 15.56 13.43 -3.21
C SER A 47 15.71 13.97 -4.65
N ASN A 48 15.03 13.37 -5.64
CA ASN A 48 15.22 13.68 -7.07
C ASN A 48 13.89 13.91 -7.82
N PRO A 49 13.01 14.82 -7.37
CA PRO A 49 11.67 14.99 -7.95
C PRO A 49 11.68 15.41 -9.43
N ASP A 50 12.70 16.12 -9.90
CA ASP A 50 12.79 16.57 -11.31
C ASP A 50 13.05 15.42 -12.30
N HIS A 51 13.69 14.36 -11.81
CA HIS A 51 14.17 13.23 -12.60
C HIS A 51 13.38 11.95 -12.36
N LEU A 52 12.89 11.75 -11.13
CA LEU A 52 12.20 10.55 -10.67
C LEU A 52 10.89 10.98 -10.01
N TYR A 53 9.76 10.71 -10.66
CA TYR A 53 8.45 11.06 -10.12
C TYR A 53 7.38 10.08 -10.56
N VAL A 54 6.21 10.20 -9.94
CA VAL A 54 5.06 9.31 -10.18
C VAL A 54 3.88 10.15 -10.61
N GLU A 55 3.27 9.77 -11.73
CA GLU A 55 2.06 10.37 -12.27
C GLU A 55 0.85 9.47 -12.05
N GLY A 56 -0.35 10.06 -12.12
CA GLY A 56 -1.62 9.33 -12.06
C GLY A 56 -1.98 8.77 -10.68
N LEU A 57 -1.31 9.22 -9.63
CA LEU A 57 -1.78 9.03 -8.26
C LEU A 57 -3.13 9.73 -8.04
N PRO A 58 -3.99 9.22 -7.14
CA PRO A 58 -5.24 9.89 -6.83
C PRO A 58 -5.00 11.31 -6.30
N GLU A 59 -5.91 12.23 -6.65
CA GLU A 59 -5.85 13.63 -6.22
C GLU A 59 -5.69 13.77 -4.69
N GLY A 60 -4.74 14.62 -4.28
CA GLY A 60 -4.42 14.88 -2.88
C GLY A 60 -3.58 13.79 -2.19
N ILE A 61 -3.10 12.78 -2.92
CA ILE A 61 -2.22 11.73 -2.38
C ILE A 61 -0.80 11.91 -2.94
N PRO A 62 0.19 12.32 -2.11
CA PRO A 62 1.57 12.41 -2.54
C PRO A 62 2.19 11.03 -2.71
N PHE A 63 3.27 10.93 -3.48
CA PHE A 63 4.04 9.69 -3.57
C PHE A 63 4.86 9.46 -2.28
N ARG A 64 4.52 8.42 -1.51
CA ARG A 64 5.19 7.97 -0.28
C ARG A 64 5.07 6.45 -0.11
N SER A 65 5.79 5.90 0.86
CA SER A 65 5.66 4.50 1.26
C SER A 65 4.22 4.14 1.67
N PRO A 66 3.70 2.94 1.34
CA PRO A 66 2.38 2.47 1.76
C PRO A 66 2.17 2.50 3.28
N THR A 67 3.24 2.42 4.07
CA THR A 67 3.18 2.48 5.53
C THR A 67 2.69 3.85 6.05
N TRP A 68 2.87 4.91 5.25
CA TRP A 68 2.48 6.28 5.58
C TRP A 68 0.97 6.54 5.45
N PHE A 69 0.24 5.63 4.81
CA PHE A 69 -1.18 5.80 4.50
C PHE A 69 -2.08 4.95 5.39
N GLY A 70 -3.23 5.52 5.77
CA GLY A 70 -4.34 4.79 6.36
C GLY A 70 -5.22 4.10 5.30
N ILE A 71 -6.11 3.21 5.75
CA ILE A 71 -7.00 2.40 4.88
C ILE A 71 -7.70 3.22 3.78
N PRO A 72 -8.34 4.39 4.06
CA PRO A 72 -9.06 5.12 3.01
C PRO A 72 -8.17 5.61 1.88
N ARG A 73 -6.93 6.01 2.19
CA ARG A 73 -5.95 6.45 1.19
C ARG A 73 -5.42 5.27 0.39
N LEU A 74 -5.11 4.16 1.05
CA LEU A 74 -4.67 2.93 0.38
C LEU A 74 -5.73 2.40 -0.60
N GLU A 75 -7.00 2.39 -0.21
CA GLU A 75 -8.10 1.97 -1.09
C GLU A 75 -8.25 2.87 -2.32
N ARG A 76 -8.08 4.19 -2.15
CA ARG A 76 -8.06 5.13 -3.29
C ARG A 76 -6.92 4.84 -4.25
N ILE A 77 -5.72 4.52 -3.74
CA ILE A 77 -4.56 4.16 -4.57
C ILE A 77 -4.82 2.86 -5.32
N VAL A 78 -5.31 1.82 -4.63
CA VAL A 78 -5.65 0.53 -5.25
C VAL A 78 -6.67 0.71 -6.38
N ARG A 79 -7.74 1.46 -6.15
CA ARG A 79 -8.78 1.73 -7.16
C ARG A 79 -8.27 2.56 -8.35
N GLY A 80 -7.34 3.48 -8.10
CA GLY A 80 -6.70 4.31 -9.13
C GLY A 80 -5.48 3.69 -9.80
N SER A 81 -5.10 2.46 -9.43
CA SER A 81 -3.81 1.84 -9.79
C SER A 81 -3.51 1.77 -11.28
N GLY A 82 -4.53 1.64 -12.12
CA GLY A 82 -4.38 1.61 -13.59
C GLY A 82 -3.74 2.89 -14.15
N LYS A 83 -4.03 4.05 -13.53
CA LYS A 83 -3.53 5.36 -13.97
C LYS A 83 -2.11 5.65 -13.48
N ILE A 84 -1.63 4.91 -12.48
CA ILE A 84 -0.32 5.14 -11.86
C ILE A 84 0.79 4.77 -12.82
N LYS A 85 1.74 5.68 -13.01
CA LYS A 85 2.92 5.51 -13.85
C LYS A 85 4.15 6.08 -13.18
N PHE A 86 5.24 5.32 -13.17
CA PHE A 86 6.55 5.79 -12.74
C PHE A 86 7.26 6.43 -13.93
N ILE A 87 7.87 7.59 -13.70
CA ILE A 87 8.67 8.31 -14.68
C ILE A 87 10.11 8.33 -14.19
N VAL A 88 11.00 7.69 -14.94
CA VAL A 88 12.42 7.57 -14.63
C VAL A 88 13.20 8.23 -15.77
N LYS A 89 13.52 9.53 -15.63
CA LYS A 89 14.32 10.26 -16.63
C LYS A 89 15.81 9.92 -16.57
N LYS A 90 16.29 9.61 -15.36
CA LYS A 90 17.69 9.27 -15.06
C LYS A 90 17.76 7.89 -14.40
N PRO A 91 17.84 6.81 -15.19
CA PRO A 91 17.89 5.44 -14.66
C PRO A 91 19.10 5.21 -13.75
N GLU A 92 20.23 5.90 -13.98
CA GLU A 92 21.46 5.79 -13.18
C GLU A 92 21.25 6.05 -11.68
N LEU A 93 20.26 6.86 -11.31
CA LEU A 93 19.92 7.17 -9.92
C LEU A 93 19.29 5.98 -9.20
N VAL A 94 18.62 5.09 -9.94
CA VAL A 94 17.96 3.91 -9.39
C VAL A 94 18.73 2.62 -9.64
N THR A 95 19.57 2.56 -10.68
CA THR A 95 20.38 1.39 -11.03
C THR A 95 21.28 0.91 -9.88
N SER A 96 21.81 1.82 -9.06
CA SER A 96 22.61 1.48 -7.87
C SER A 96 21.81 0.78 -6.75
N TYR A 97 20.48 0.94 -6.75
CA TYR A 97 19.56 0.31 -5.81
C TYR A 97 18.96 -1.00 -6.34
N LEU A 98 19.26 -1.35 -7.59
CA LEU A 98 18.85 -2.60 -8.20
C LEU A 98 19.92 -3.67 -7.96
N PRO A 99 19.52 -4.94 -7.82
CA PRO A 99 20.45 -6.06 -7.90
C PRO A 99 21.25 -6.01 -9.23
N PRO A 100 22.54 -6.40 -9.23
CA PRO A 100 23.39 -6.36 -10.43
C PRO A 100 22.80 -7.07 -11.66
N GLU A 101 22.04 -8.16 -11.46
CA GLU A 101 21.39 -8.90 -12.55
C GLU A 101 20.29 -8.09 -13.26
N LEU A 102 19.63 -7.17 -12.56
CA LEU A 102 18.56 -6.34 -13.10
C LEU A 102 19.09 -5.01 -13.64
N ALA A 103 20.17 -4.49 -13.05
CA ALA A 103 20.84 -3.26 -13.47
C ALA A 103 21.29 -3.28 -14.95
N CYS A 104 21.77 -4.43 -15.44
CA CYS A 104 22.23 -4.58 -16.84
C CYS A 104 21.10 -4.42 -17.88
N LYS A 105 19.84 -4.65 -17.50
CA LYS A 105 18.68 -4.59 -18.42
C LYS A 105 18.08 -3.19 -18.58
N VAL A 106 18.37 -2.27 -17.65
CA VAL A 106 17.75 -0.94 -17.61
C VAL A 106 18.33 0.02 -18.67
N ASN A 107 19.52 -0.28 -19.22
CA ASN A 107 20.29 0.64 -20.05
C ASN A 107 19.95 0.61 -21.55
N THR A 108 18.92 -0.14 -21.99
CA THR A 108 18.75 -0.48 -23.42
C THR A 108 17.80 0.45 -24.22
N SER A 109 17.43 1.63 -23.72
CA SER A 109 16.50 2.52 -24.45
C SER A 109 16.99 3.93 -24.73
N VAL A 110 18.30 4.18 -24.81
CA VAL A 110 18.84 5.44 -25.33
C VAL A 110 19.90 5.19 -26.42
N ASN A 111 19.39 4.95 -27.63
CA ASN A 111 19.97 5.30 -28.93
C ASN A 111 21.42 4.87 -29.26
N VAL A 112 21.62 3.66 -29.82
CA VAL A 112 22.54 3.44 -30.98
C VAL A 112 21.94 2.36 -31.89
N SER A 113 21.31 2.80 -32.98
CA SER A 113 21.18 2.01 -34.20
C SER A 113 22.49 2.08 -34.98
N VAL A 114 23.41 1.13 -34.79
CA VAL A 114 24.39 0.70 -35.81
C VAL A 114 24.64 -0.78 -35.56
N GLY A 115 24.20 -1.62 -36.50
CA GLY A 115 23.98 -3.03 -36.28
C GLY A 115 25.22 -3.92 -36.36
N SER A 116 24.97 -5.22 -36.16
CA SER A 116 25.65 -6.33 -36.84
C SER A 116 24.92 -7.65 -36.53
N GLN A 117 24.20 -8.12 -37.55
CA GLN A 117 24.14 -9.50 -38.07
C GLN A 117 23.97 -10.67 -37.08
N SER A 118 22.86 -11.40 -37.29
CA SER A 118 22.69 -12.82 -36.97
C SER A 118 23.80 -13.68 -37.59
N PRO A 119 23.94 -14.94 -37.14
CA PRO A 119 23.60 -16.01 -38.07
C PRO A 119 22.79 -17.16 -37.44
N SER A 120 21.85 -17.63 -38.25
CA SER A 120 21.16 -18.92 -38.20
C SER A 120 22.14 -20.10 -38.39
N SER A 121 21.86 -21.25 -37.77
CA SER A 121 22.14 -22.56 -38.37
C SER A 121 21.24 -23.66 -37.79
N SER A 122 20.64 -24.39 -38.71
CA SER A 122 19.70 -25.52 -38.68
C SER A 122 20.36 -26.86 -38.29
N ASN A 123 19.54 -27.89 -38.03
CA ASN A 123 19.61 -29.27 -38.59
C ASN A 123 18.32 -30.04 -38.16
N SER A 124 17.38 -30.35 -39.06
CA SER A 124 17.18 -31.66 -39.76
C SER A 124 16.57 -32.73 -38.81
N THR A 125 15.52 -33.53 -39.10
CA THR A 125 15.03 -34.15 -40.36
C THR A 125 13.66 -34.84 -40.11
N GLN A 126 12.83 -34.93 -41.17
CA GLN A 126 11.91 -36.03 -41.56
C GLN A 126 10.67 -36.46 -40.73
N SER A 127 9.50 -36.36 -41.39
CA SER A 127 8.20 -37.05 -41.19
C SER A 127 8.29 -38.56 -41.62
N PRO A 128 7.21 -39.41 -41.71
CA PRO A 128 5.75 -39.14 -41.67
C PRO A 128 4.80 -40.27 -41.10
N VAL A 129 3.48 -40.03 -41.28
CA VAL A 129 2.38 -40.99 -41.57
C VAL A 129 1.37 -41.43 -40.46
N SER A 130 0.12 -41.02 -40.74
CA SER A 130 -1.19 -41.73 -40.65
C SER A 130 -2.16 -41.57 -39.47
N ASN A 131 -3.30 -40.99 -39.88
CA ASN A 131 -4.70 -41.41 -39.68
C ASN A 131 -5.48 -41.05 -38.40
N SER A 132 -6.38 -40.07 -38.60
CA SER A 132 -7.84 -40.21 -38.63
C SER A 132 -8.54 -40.77 -37.38
N LYS A 133 -9.35 -39.94 -36.69
CA LYS A 133 -10.83 -39.95 -36.79
C LYS A 133 -11.47 -39.11 -35.66
N VAL A 134 -12.34 -38.18 -36.06
CA VAL A 134 -13.32 -37.47 -35.21
C VAL A 134 -14.56 -38.38 -35.03
N PRO A 135 -15.44 -38.14 -34.02
CA PRO A 135 -16.64 -37.38 -34.37
C PRO A 135 -17.15 -36.40 -33.31
N GLU A 136 -17.72 -35.34 -33.86
CA GLU A 136 -18.65 -34.35 -33.35
C GLU A 136 -20.08 -34.92 -33.37
N ILE A 137 -20.96 -34.61 -32.39
CA ILE A 137 -22.40 -34.39 -32.64
C ILE A 137 -23.04 -33.53 -31.53
N GLU A 138 -24.08 -32.82 -31.94
CA GLU A 138 -24.78 -31.71 -31.29
C GLU A 138 -25.94 -32.13 -30.36
N VAL A 139 -26.57 -31.10 -29.76
CA VAL A 139 -28.04 -30.83 -29.77
C VAL A 139 -28.86 -30.93 -28.46
N THR A 140 -29.51 -29.79 -28.14
CA THR A 140 -30.78 -29.49 -27.40
C THR A 140 -30.88 -29.69 -25.87
N VAL A 141 -31.12 -28.63 -25.08
CA VAL A 141 -32.41 -27.99 -24.64
C VAL A 141 -33.20 -28.85 -23.64
N ASP A 142 -33.32 -28.43 -22.37
CA ASP A 142 -34.55 -27.82 -21.78
C ASP A 142 -34.59 -27.75 -20.23
N GLU A 143 -35.32 -26.74 -19.74
CA GLU A 143 -36.08 -26.55 -18.47
C GLU A 143 -35.51 -26.80 -17.04
N GLY A 144 -35.77 -25.82 -16.14
CA GLY A 144 -35.61 -25.87 -14.67
C GLY A 144 -36.79 -26.56 -13.94
N PRO A 145 -37.25 -26.17 -12.71
CA PRO A 145 -36.74 -25.22 -11.71
C PRO A 145 -36.80 -25.72 -10.21
N ALA A 146 -36.33 -24.86 -9.28
CA ALA A 146 -36.74 -24.64 -7.86
C ALA A 146 -36.94 -25.79 -6.82
N ASN A 147 -36.26 -25.67 -5.66
CA ASN A 147 -36.76 -25.79 -4.25
C ASN A 147 -35.56 -26.03 -3.29
N LYS A 148 -35.15 -25.09 -2.43
CA LYS A 148 -35.58 -24.80 -1.04
C LYS A 148 -35.61 -26.00 -0.05
N VAL A 149 -34.78 -25.86 1.00
CA VAL A 149 -35.06 -26.05 2.45
C VAL A 149 -34.51 -27.31 3.18
N SER A 150 -33.97 -27.03 4.39
CA SER A 150 -33.75 -27.86 5.61
C SER A 150 -32.35 -28.47 5.82
N THR A 151 -31.52 -27.96 6.73
CA THR A 151 -31.44 -28.24 8.19
C THR A 151 -31.27 -29.71 8.57
N SER A 152 -30.12 -30.04 9.19
CA SER A 152 -30.03 -31.04 10.25
C SER A 152 -28.78 -30.82 11.09
N ASP A 153 -29.01 -30.62 12.39
CA ASP A 153 -28.03 -30.63 13.47
C ASP A 153 -27.23 -31.94 13.53
N VAL A 154 -25.91 -31.87 13.69
CA VAL A 154 -25.15 -32.92 14.37
C VAL A 154 -24.09 -32.29 15.27
N ARG A 155 -24.42 -32.36 16.55
CA ARG A 155 -23.59 -32.30 17.75
C ARG A 155 -22.41 -33.27 17.66
N THR A 156 -21.18 -32.77 17.82
CA THR A 156 -20.05 -33.58 18.33
C THR A 156 -19.03 -32.69 19.05
N ASN A 157 -19.04 -32.81 20.38
CA ASN A 157 -17.90 -32.48 21.23
C ASN A 157 -16.81 -33.53 20.95
N PRO A 158 -15.52 -33.17 20.98
CA PRO A 158 -14.69 -33.82 21.99
C PRO A 158 -13.76 -32.83 22.71
N GLN A 159 -13.90 -32.88 24.02
CA GLN A 159 -12.94 -32.41 25.01
C GLN A 159 -11.68 -33.31 24.91
N THR A 160 -10.52 -32.71 24.67
CA THR A 160 -9.22 -33.34 24.97
C THR A 160 -8.36 -32.37 25.75
N ASN A 161 -7.96 -32.81 26.95
CA ASN A 161 -6.98 -32.15 27.80
C ASN A 161 -5.61 -32.16 27.12
N GLY A 162 -4.91 -31.03 27.21
CA GLY A 162 -3.53 -30.90 26.75
C GLY A 162 -2.90 -29.66 27.34
N SER A 163 -2.49 -29.75 28.60
CA SER A 163 -1.66 -28.76 29.27
C SER A 163 -0.36 -28.55 28.48
N ASN A 164 -0.18 -27.35 27.92
CA ASN A 164 1.13 -26.90 27.42
C ASN A 164 1.17 -25.37 27.38
N THR A 165 1.29 -24.72 28.54
CA THR A 165 1.68 -23.30 28.60
C THR A 165 3.20 -23.21 28.60
N GLY A 166 3.79 -23.53 27.45
CA GLY A 166 5.15 -23.13 27.10
C GLY A 166 5.12 -21.79 26.36
N PHE A 167 6.07 -20.92 26.70
CA PHE A 167 6.36 -19.61 26.10
C PHE A 167 5.45 -18.45 26.52
N LYS A 168 5.87 -17.75 27.57
CA LYS A 168 5.74 -16.29 27.65
C LYS A 168 6.79 -15.67 26.71
N PRO A 169 6.44 -15.09 25.56
CA PRO A 169 7.20 -13.94 25.10
C PRO A 169 6.75 -12.78 25.97
N ARG A 170 7.62 -12.39 26.91
CA ARG A 170 7.51 -11.14 27.65
C ARG A 170 7.83 -10.00 26.69
N GLY A 171 7.02 -9.83 25.64
CA GLY A 171 6.97 -8.62 24.86
C GLY A 171 6.07 -7.66 25.61
N ARG A 172 6.53 -6.42 25.85
CA ARG A 172 5.58 -5.34 26.08
C ARG A 172 4.79 -5.22 24.79
N GLU A 173 3.65 -5.89 24.73
CA GLU A 173 2.78 -5.87 23.57
C GLU A 173 2.35 -4.41 23.36
N PHE A 174 2.58 -3.90 22.15
CA PHE A 174 2.07 -2.59 21.76
C PHE A 174 0.54 -2.65 21.83
N SER A 175 -0.01 -2.10 22.91
CA SER A 175 -1.45 -2.05 23.10
C SER A 175 -1.99 -0.84 22.35
N PHE A 176 -2.80 -1.08 21.32
CA PHE A 176 -3.59 -0.02 20.66
C PHE A 176 -4.45 0.75 21.66
N GLU A 177 -4.88 0.12 22.75
CA GLU A 177 -5.62 0.82 23.80
C GLU A 177 -4.69 1.78 24.54
N ALA A 178 -3.49 1.34 24.90
CA ALA A 178 -2.48 2.22 25.51
C ALA A 178 -2.03 3.32 24.55
N TRP A 179 -1.88 3.03 23.25
CA TRP A 179 -1.52 4.00 22.24
C TRP A 179 -2.64 5.00 21.96
N ASN A 180 -3.89 4.54 21.79
CA ASN A 180 -5.04 5.43 21.63
C ASN A 180 -5.24 6.29 22.89
N ALA A 181 -5.16 5.70 24.08
CA ALA A 181 -5.18 6.44 25.33
C ALA A 181 -4.04 7.47 25.37
N LYS A 182 -2.86 7.12 24.86
CA LYS A 182 -1.73 8.04 24.80
C LYS A 182 -1.94 9.17 23.80
N ILE A 183 -2.53 8.90 22.64
CA ILE A 183 -2.91 9.93 21.67
C ILE A 183 -3.97 10.86 22.25
N THR A 184 -4.99 10.32 22.92
CA THR A 184 -6.01 11.13 23.60
C THR A 184 -5.40 11.97 24.73
N ASP A 185 -4.53 11.39 25.56
CA ASP A 185 -3.78 12.10 26.62
C ASP A 185 -2.94 13.25 26.04
N LEU A 186 -2.21 13.01 24.95
CA LEU A 186 -1.40 14.04 24.29
C LEU A 186 -2.26 15.12 23.65
N LYS A 187 -3.34 14.77 22.96
CA LYS A 187 -4.28 15.74 22.38
C LYS A 187 -4.89 16.62 23.46
N GLN A 188 -5.33 16.02 24.57
CA GLN A 188 -5.90 16.76 25.69
C GLN A 188 -4.86 17.67 26.35
N LYS A 189 -3.62 17.21 26.51
CA LYS A 189 -2.53 18.04 27.05
C LYS A 189 -2.23 19.24 26.17
N VAL A 190 -2.18 19.05 24.85
CA VAL A 190 -1.99 20.15 23.90
C VAL A 190 -3.18 21.11 23.96
N GLU A 191 -4.42 20.61 23.95
CA GLU A 191 -5.61 21.46 24.05
C GLU A 191 -5.62 22.27 25.36
N ASN A 192 -5.31 21.64 26.49
CA ASN A 192 -5.26 22.32 27.79
C ASN A 192 -4.15 23.39 27.81
N LEU A 193 -2.97 23.10 27.28
CA LEU A 193 -1.87 24.06 27.17
C LEU A 193 -2.25 25.28 26.32
N PHE A 194 -2.89 25.03 25.18
CA PHE A 194 -3.36 26.09 24.29
C PHE A 194 -4.45 26.93 24.96
N ASN A 195 -5.36 26.30 25.69
CA ASN A 195 -6.43 27.02 26.39
C ASN A 195 -5.90 27.87 27.55
N GLU A 196 -4.93 27.35 28.30
CA GLU A 196 -4.24 28.08 29.37
C GLU A 196 -3.49 29.30 28.80
N LYS A 197 -2.72 29.10 27.72
CA LYS A 197 -2.01 30.19 27.05
C LYS A 197 -2.94 31.22 26.41
N CYS A 198 -4.09 30.80 25.90
CA CYS A 198 -5.11 31.71 25.39
C CYS A 198 -5.75 32.53 26.52
N GLY A 199 -6.02 31.92 27.67
CA GLY A 199 -6.48 32.63 28.86
C GLY A 199 -5.45 33.68 29.32
N GLU A 200 -4.19 33.28 29.43
CA GLU A 200 -3.07 34.16 29.80
C GLU A 200 -2.91 35.34 28.82
N ALA A 201 -2.99 35.09 27.51
CA ALA A 201 -2.91 36.12 26.48
C ALA A 201 -4.08 37.12 26.54
N LEU A 202 -5.25 36.69 27.01
CA LEU A 202 -6.42 37.53 27.26
C LEU A 202 -6.39 38.19 28.65
N GLY A 203 -5.35 37.97 29.46
CA GLY A 203 -5.24 38.47 30.83
C GLY A 203 -6.19 37.79 31.82
N LEU A 204 -6.71 36.62 31.47
CA LEU A 204 -7.64 35.84 32.27
C LEU A 204 -6.88 34.76 33.06
N THR A 205 -7.30 34.56 34.31
CA THR A 205 -6.75 33.50 35.19
C THR A 205 -7.36 32.13 34.93
N GLU A 206 -8.43 32.06 34.13
CA GLU A 206 -9.08 30.81 33.75
C GLU A 206 -8.68 30.41 32.32
N PRO A 207 -8.51 29.10 32.05
CA PRO A 207 -8.19 28.62 30.71
C PRO A 207 -9.37 28.90 29.77
N VAL A 208 -9.08 29.55 28.64
CA VAL A 208 -10.08 29.91 27.64
C VAL A 208 -9.92 29.01 26.42
N LYS A 209 -11.03 28.41 25.98
CA LYS A 209 -11.00 27.59 24.78
C LYS A 209 -10.55 28.42 23.57
N VAL A 210 -9.51 27.97 22.88
CA VAL A 210 -8.96 28.71 21.73
C VAL A 210 -10.01 28.84 20.62
N PRO A 211 -10.34 30.07 20.19
CA PRO A 211 -11.27 30.31 19.10
C PRO A 211 -10.57 30.15 17.74
N PHE A 212 -10.29 28.92 17.32
CA PHE A 212 -9.54 28.61 16.08
C PHE A 212 -10.05 29.34 14.84
N ALA A 213 -11.37 29.57 14.74
CA ALA A 213 -11.98 30.29 13.63
C ALA A 213 -11.46 31.74 13.48
N LEU A 214 -11.06 32.40 14.57
CA LEU A 214 -10.47 33.74 14.53
C LEU A 214 -9.04 33.72 13.99
N PHE A 215 -8.25 32.71 14.39
CA PHE A 215 -6.89 32.49 13.87
C PHE A 215 -6.90 32.18 12.36
N GLU A 216 -7.93 31.47 11.87
CA GLU A 216 -8.10 31.21 10.44
C GLU A 216 -8.62 32.43 9.65
N SER A 217 -9.48 33.25 10.26
CA SER A 217 -10.11 34.39 9.59
C SER A 217 -9.24 35.66 9.60
N TYR A 218 -8.42 35.82 10.63
CA TYR A 218 -7.61 37.02 10.88
C TYR A 218 -6.18 36.63 11.28
N PRO A 219 -5.40 35.99 10.39
CA PRO A 219 -4.08 35.46 10.72
C PRO A 219 -3.03 36.53 11.03
N GLU A 220 -3.24 37.78 10.60
CA GLU A 220 -2.35 38.91 10.92
C GLU A 220 -2.54 39.41 12.36
N ASP A 221 -3.74 39.27 12.90
CA ASP A 221 -4.11 39.75 14.25
C ASP A 221 -4.07 38.62 15.30
N PHE A 222 -4.32 37.37 14.88
CA PHE A 222 -4.39 36.20 15.75
C PHE A 222 -3.42 35.13 15.24
N TYR A 223 -2.24 35.07 15.85
CA TYR A 223 -1.21 34.10 15.51
C TYR A 223 -0.51 33.56 16.77
N VAL A 224 0.15 32.41 16.63
CA VAL A 224 0.86 31.74 17.73
C VAL A 224 2.35 31.77 17.44
N GLU A 225 3.12 32.44 18.30
CA GLU A 225 4.59 32.50 18.22
C GLU A 225 5.24 31.33 18.97
N GLY A 226 6.45 30.94 18.57
CA GLY A 226 7.28 29.97 19.32
C GLY A 226 6.87 28.50 19.19
N LEU A 227 6.06 28.14 18.19
CA LEU A 227 5.84 26.74 17.85
C LEU A 227 7.15 26.11 17.35
N PRO A 228 7.48 24.87 17.77
CA PRO A 228 8.69 24.20 17.30
C PRO A 228 8.64 24.01 15.78
N GLU A 229 9.75 24.33 15.11
CA GLU A 229 9.96 24.04 13.69
C GLU A 229 10.00 22.51 13.50
N GLY A 230 9.17 22.00 12.59
CA GLY A 230 9.01 20.58 12.31
C GLY A 230 10.01 20.05 11.29
#